data_AF-A0A7S0WF87-F1
#
_entry.id   AF-A0A7S0WF87-F1
#
_cell.length_a   1.000
_cell.length_b   1.000
_cell.length_c   1.000
_cell.angle_alpha   90.00
_cell.angle_beta   90.00
_cell.angle_gamma   90.00
#
_symmetry.space_group_name_H-M   'P 1'
#
loop_
_entity.id
_entity.type
_entity.pdbx_description
1 polymer ?
#
loop_
_entity_poly.entity_id
_entity_poly.type
_entity_poly.pdbx_seq_one_letter_code
_entity_poly.pdbx_strand_id
1 'polypeptide(L)'
;SGAAFVTGDFDVKLSPVELQAWTSVQFVLKAAPGTAAMNVFVLKVSNGGTAEWAHTAGGPGVDHSRGGSLAVTARNEVLMVGRFGGAGMFTDLRFAANADGVTPFVSKVTAS
;
A
#
# COMPACT_ATOMS: atom_id res chain seq x y z
N SER A 1 14.71 11.52 -14.96
CA SER A 1 13.34 11.12 -15.30
C SER A 1 12.83 10.22 -14.19
N GLY A 2 12.02 10.73 -13.26
CA GLY A 2 11.73 10.04 -12.00
C GLY A 2 10.25 9.81 -11.82
N ALA A 3 9.82 8.57 -11.96
CA ALA A 3 8.49 8.18 -11.49
C ALA A 3 8.34 8.57 -10.01
N ALA A 4 7.15 9.04 -9.64
CA ALA A 4 6.82 9.31 -8.25
C ALA A 4 6.18 8.06 -7.64
N PHE A 5 6.53 7.78 -6.39
CA PHE A 5 5.89 6.73 -5.59
C PHE A 5 5.19 7.37 -4.41
N VAL A 6 3.92 7.03 -4.24
CA VAL A 6 3.06 7.59 -3.19
C VAL A 6 2.58 6.45 -2.31
N THR A 7 2.52 6.69 -1.01
CA THR A 7 1.92 5.78 -0.04
C THR A 7 0.99 6.55 0.88
N GLY A 8 0.04 5.85 1.44
CA GLY A 8 -0.88 6.37 2.44
C GLY A 8 -1.77 5.28 2.97
N ASP A 9 -2.72 5.69 3.80
CA ASP A 9 -3.83 4.88 4.27
C ASP A 9 -5.15 5.31 3.62
N PHE A 10 -6.10 4.38 3.55
CA PHE A 10 -7.43 4.60 3.00
C PHE A 10 -8.46 3.75 3.74
N ASP A 11 -9.67 4.29 3.93
CA ASP A 11 -10.78 3.57 4.53
C ASP A 11 -11.67 2.93 3.45
N VAL A 12 -11.82 1.61 3.48
CA VAL A 12 -12.59 0.82 2.50
C VAL A 12 -13.92 0.31 3.02
N LYS A 13 -14.37 0.74 4.21
CA LYS A 13 -15.65 0.26 4.76
C LYS A 13 -16.85 0.43 3.81
N LEU A 14 -16.76 1.26 2.78
CA LEU A 14 -17.94 1.68 2.00
C LEU A 14 -17.86 1.57 0.48
N SER A 15 -16.72 1.43 -0.18
CA SER A 15 -16.62 1.22 -1.64
C SER A 15 -15.16 1.16 -2.09
N PRO A 16 -14.88 0.63 -3.29
CA PRO A 16 -13.59 0.88 -3.94
C PRO A 16 -13.18 2.36 -3.86
N VAL A 17 -11.95 2.64 -3.41
CA VAL A 17 -11.42 4.01 -3.39
C VAL A 17 -10.74 4.28 -4.72
N GLU A 18 -11.23 5.26 -5.46
CA GLU A 18 -10.60 5.71 -6.70
C GLU A 18 -9.51 6.73 -6.40
N LEU A 19 -8.26 6.36 -6.70
CA LEU A 19 -7.16 7.32 -6.71
C LEU A 19 -7.13 8.06 -8.06
N GLN A 20 -7.34 9.38 -7.99
CA GLN A 20 -7.16 10.26 -9.13
C GLN A 20 -5.72 10.75 -9.19
N ALA A 21 -5.06 10.55 -10.33
CA ALA A 21 -3.81 11.22 -10.65
C ALA A 21 -4.10 12.33 -11.66
N TRP A 22 -3.32 13.41 -11.59
CA TRP A 22 -3.52 14.70 -12.26
C TRP A 22 -4.04 14.67 -13.70
N THR A 23 -3.68 13.65 -14.49
CA THR A 23 -4.06 13.52 -15.90
C THR A 23 -4.99 12.34 -16.19
N SER A 24 -5.34 11.51 -15.19
CA SER A 24 -6.25 10.37 -15.36
C SER A 24 -6.77 9.77 -14.04
N VAL A 25 -8.00 9.27 -14.04
CA VAL A 25 -8.54 8.37 -13.00
C VAL A 25 -8.18 6.94 -13.39
N GLN A 26 -7.37 6.23 -12.61
CA GLN A 26 -6.85 4.92 -13.07
C GLN A 26 -6.77 3.81 -12.02
N PHE A 27 -6.93 4.07 -10.72
CA PHE A 27 -6.78 2.98 -9.73
C PHE A 27 -7.93 2.89 -8.76
N VAL A 28 -8.66 1.79 -8.91
CA VAL A 28 -9.63 1.30 -7.95
C VAL A 28 -8.87 0.49 -6.89
N LEU A 29 -8.60 1.11 -5.74
CA LEU A 29 -8.04 0.39 -4.61
C LEU A 29 -9.08 -0.55 -4.03
N LYS A 30 -8.69 -1.82 -3.87
CA LYS A 30 -9.49 -2.83 -3.18
C LYS A 30 -8.84 -3.13 -1.83
N ALA A 31 -9.70 -3.26 -0.83
CA ALA A 31 -9.34 -3.80 0.47
C ALA A 31 -8.57 -5.12 0.30
N ALA A 32 -7.59 -5.39 1.16
CA ALA A 32 -7.12 -6.75 1.29
C ALA A 32 -8.27 -7.64 1.82
N PRO A 33 -8.32 -8.95 1.48
CA PRO A 33 -9.39 -9.82 1.97
C PRO A 33 -9.42 -9.90 3.51
N GLY A 34 -10.58 -9.64 4.12
CA GLY A 34 -10.83 -9.82 5.56
C GLY A 34 -10.48 -8.63 6.47
N THR A 35 -10.47 -7.40 5.97
CA THR A 35 -9.90 -6.24 6.68
C THR A 35 -10.87 -5.40 7.53
N ALA A 36 -10.33 -4.73 8.55
CA ALA A 36 -10.94 -3.56 9.17
C ALA A 36 -10.86 -2.31 8.25
N ALA A 37 -11.38 -1.19 8.76
CA ALA A 37 -11.61 0.06 8.03
C ALA A 37 -10.37 0.60 7.29
N MET A 38 -9.20 0.72 7.93
CA MET A 38 -8.03 1.38 7.35
C MET A 38 -7.00 0.40 6.77
N ASN A 39 -6.74 0.53 5.47
CA ASN A 39 -5.75 -0.23 4.69
C ASN A 39 -4.64 0.69 4.21
N VAL A 40 -3.52 0.11 3.78
CA VAL A 40 -2.33 0.82 3.27
C VAL A 40 -2.22 0.65 1.76
N PHE A 41 -1.74 1.65 1.03
CA PHE A 41 -1.46 1.52 -0.41
C PHE A 41 -0.08 2.04 -0.81
N VAL A 42 0.39 1.57 -1.97
CA VAL A 42 1.48 2.16 -2.75
C VAL A 42 1.00 2.37 -4.18
N LEU A 43 1.25 3.56 -4.71
CA LEU A 43 0.93 3.97 -6.08
C LEU A 43 2.21 4.42 -6.79
N LYS A 44 2.43 3.92 -8.02
CA LYS A 44 3.41 4.51 -8.94
C LYS A 44 2.73 5.47 -9.89
N VAL A 45 3.31 6.64 -10.05
CA VAL A 45 2.84 7.69 -10.98
C VAL A 45 3.97 8.04 -11.93
N SER A 46 3.66 8.08 -13.23
CA SER A 46 4.56 8.50 -14.28
C SER A 46 4.93 9.98 -14.14
N ASN A 47 5.99 10.42 -14.82
CA ASN A 47 6.34 11.84 -14.92
C ASN A 47 5.18 12.72 -15.44
N GLY A 48 4.28 12.16 -16.24
CA GLY A 48 3.12 12.86 -16.80
C GLY A 48 1.91 12.91 -15.86
N GLY A 49 2.07 12.48 -14.60
CA GLY A 49 0.98 12.44 -13.64
C GLY A 49 -0.03 11.31 -13.91
N THR A 50 0.31 10.33 -14.73
CA THR A 50 -0.53 9.15 -15.01
C THR A 50 -0.18 8.06 -14.02
N ALA A 51 -1.16 7.53 -13.31
CA ALA A 51 -0.91 6.39 -12.45
C ALA A 51 -0.59 5.14 -13.30
N GLU A 52 0.40 4.36 -12.89
CA GLU A 52 0.90 3.19 -13.63
C GLU A 52 0.48 1.87 -12.99
N TRP A 53 0.54 1.79 -11.66
CA TRP A 53 0.05 0.66 -10.88
C TRP A 53 -0.24 1.06 -9.42
N ALA A 54 -1.07 0.28 -8.74
CA ALA A 54 -1.32 0.39 -7.31
C ALA A 54 -1.34 -0.98 -6.62
N HIS A 55 -0.78 -1.06 -5.42
CA HIS A 55 -0.85 -2.23 -4.54
C HIS A 55 -1.40 -1.85 -3.17
N THR A 56 -2.11 -2.78 -2.54
CA THR A 56 -2.68 -2.59 -1.21
C THR A 56 -2.10 -3.59 -0.21
N ALA A 57 -1.99 -3.14 1.04
CA ALA A 57 -1.65 -3.93 2.21
C ALA A 57 -2.78 -3.79 3.23
N GLY A 58 -3.14 -4.89 3.87
CA GLY A 58 -4.04 -4.82 5.01
C GLY A 58 -4.25 -6.15 5.72
N GLY A 59 -4.92 -6.09 6.86
CA GLY A 59 -5.35 -7.24 7.65
C GLY A 59 -6.62 -6.95 8.45
N PRO A 60 -7.09 -7.89 9.29
CA PRO A 60 -8.33 -7.75 10.06
C PRO A 60 -8.33 -6.63 11.10
N GLY A 61 -7.21 -5.97 11.35
CA GLY A 61 -7.12 -4.81 12.25
C GLY A 61 -6.84 -3.50 11.53
N VAL A 62 -6.61 -2.42 12.30
CA VAL A 62 -6.27 -1.10 11.76
C VAL A 62 -4.81 -1.08 11.31
N ASP A 63 -4.58 -0.79 10.04
CA ASP A 63 -3.25 -0.81 9.43
C ASP A 63 -2.75 0.61 9.14
N HIS A 64 -1.43 0.82 9.27
CA HIS A 64 -0.84 2.14 9.10
C HIS A 64 0.45 2.10 8.27
N SER A 65 0.49 2.94 7.24
CA SER A 65 1.75 3.41 6.64
C SER A 65 2.40 4.35 7.66
N ARG A 66 3.59 4.02 8.17
CA ARG A 66 4.28 4.92 9.12
C ARG A 66 4.87 6.14 8.37
N GLY A 67 5.10 7.26 9.04
CA GLY A 67 5.71 8.44 8.38
C GLY A 67 7.06 8.10 7.75
N GLY A 68 7.23 8.34 6.44
CA GLY A 68 8.44 8.01 5.68
C GLY A 68 8.49 6.59 5.09
N SER A 69 7.34 5.94 4.91
CA SER A 69 7.26 4.49 4.63
C SER A 69 7.94 3.99 3.35
N LEU A 70 8.42 4.83 2.44
CA LEU A 70 9.01 4.38 1.18
C LEU A 70 10.48 4.81 1.04
N ALA A 71 11.31 3.88 0.57
CA ALA A 71 12.62 4.17 0.01
C ALA A 71 12.70 3.62 -1.42
N VAL A 72 13.33 4.37 -2.33
CA VAL A 72 13.56 3.93 -3.71
C VAL A 72 15.05 3.64 -3.88
N THR A 73 15.39 2.43 -4.29
CA THR A 73 16.80 2.05 -4.52
C THR A 73 17.30 2.62 -5.86
N ALA A 74 18.62 2.63 -6.07
CA ALA A 74 19.22 3.02 -7.36
C ALA A 74 18.78 2.11 -8.53
N ARG A 75 18.18 0.95 -8.25
CA ARG A 75 17.61 0.03 -9.24
C ARG A 75 16.11 0.25 -9.47
N ASN A 76 15.55 1.34 -8.94
CA ASN A 76 14.13 1.68 -9.02
C ASN A 76 13.21 0.65 -8.33
N GLU A 77 13.72 -0.02 -7.30
CA GLU A 77 12.93 -0.88 -6.43
C GLU A 77 12.37 -0.05 -5.29
N VAL A 78 11.10 -0.28 -4.94
CA VAL A 78 10.45 0.43 -3.84
C VAL A 78 10.45 -0.47 -2.62
N LEU A 79 11.01 0.02 -1.52
CA LEU A 79 10.94 -0.63 -0.22
C LEU A 79 9.91 0.08 0.61
N MET A 80 8.98 -0.69 1.19
CA MET A 80 7.94 -0.18 2.06
C MET A 80 8.08 -0.70 3.48
N VAL A 81 7.85 0.16 4.47
CA VAL A 81 7.70 -0.23 5.88
C VAL A 81 6.32 0.12 6.42
N GLY A 82 5.80 -0.65 7.35
CA GLY A 82 4.50 -0.37 7.97
C GLY A 82 4.20 -1.30 9.14
N ARG A 83 2.95 -1.27 9.61
CA ARG A 83 2.45 -2.23 10.60
C ARG A 83 1.01 -2.64 10.31
N PHE A 84 0.71 -3.88 10.64
CA PHE A 84 -0.65 -4.40 10.70
C PHE A 84 -1.14 -4.49 12.15
N GLY A 85 -2.42 -4.25 12.37
CA GLY A 85 -3.11 -4.52 13.64
C GLY A 85 -3.47 -6.00 13.78
N GLY A 86 -2.47 -6.89 13.84
CA GLY A 86 -2.66 -8.34 13.85
C GLY A 86 -1.96 -9.00 12.67
N ALA A 87 -2.53 -10.07 12.12
CA ALA A 87 -2.03 -10.65 10.86
C ALA A 87 -2.23 -9.65 9.72
N GLY A 88 -1.48 -9.79 8.63
CA GLY A 88 -1.60 -8.89 7.50
C GLY A 88 -1.23 -9.55 6.18
N MET A 89 -1.60 -8.88 5.11
CA MET A 89 -1.29 -9.26 3.75
C MET A 89 -0.76 -8.06 2.99
N PHE A 90 0.25 -8.27 2.16
CA PHE A 90 0.69 -7.32 1.15
C PHE A 90 0.75 -8.05 -0.17
N THR A 91 -0.11 -7.66 -1.11
CA THR A 91 -0.37 -8.45 -2.32
C THR A 91 -0.66 -9.93 -1.96
N ASP A 92 0.18 -10.87 -2.37
CA ASP A 92 0.05 -12.29 -2.10
C ASP A 92 0.87 -12.76 -0.88
N LEU A 93 1.71 -11.88 -0.32
CA LEU A 93 2.52 -12.18 0.86
C LEU A 93 1.66 -12.12 2.12
N ARG A 94 1.75 -13.15 2.95
CA ARG A 94 1.03 -13.27 4.22
C ARG A 94 1.97 -13.11 5.41
N PHE A 95 1.55 -12.33 6.40
CA PHE A 95 2.25 -12.09 7.65
C PHE A 95 1.38 -12.60 8.82
N ALA A 96 1.96 -13.46 9.65
CA ALA A 96 1.30 -13.95 10.86
C ALA A 96 1.23 -12.84 11.93
N ALA A 97 0.21 -12.89 12.79
CA ALA A 97 0.10 -11.95 13.91
C ALA A 97 1.21 -12.20 14.94
N ASN A 98 1.86 -11.13 15.38
CA ASN A 98 2.68 -11.17 16.59
C ASN A 98 1.81 -11.29 17.85
N ALA A 99 2.41 -11.78 18.95
CA ALA A 99 1.73 -11.97 20.22
C ALA A 99 1.19 -10.67 20.86
N ASP A 100 1.81 -9.53 20.53
CA ASP A 100 1.40 -8.19 20.99
C ASP A 100 0.29 -7.56 20.12
N GLY A 101 -0.18 -8.27 19.09
CA GLY A 101 -1.22 -7.79 18.18
C GLY A 101 -0.75 -6.74 17.18
N VAL A 102 0.57 -6.50 17.05
CA VAL A 102 1.14 -5.57 16.08
C VAL A 102 2.20 -6.27 15.24
N THR A 103 1.99 -6.32 13.93
CA THR A 103 2.93 -6.99 13.01
C THR A 103 3.63 -5.96 12.15
N PRO A 104 4.90 -5.60 12.44
CA PRO A 104 5.68 -4.75 11.57
C PRO A 104 6.05 -5.50 10.29
N PHE A 105 6.15 -4.79 9.17
CA PHE A 105 6.61 -5.38 7.92
C PHE A 105 7.61 -4.49 7.19
N VAL A 106 8.47 -5.14 6.42
CA VAL A 106 9.27 -4.54 5.35
C VAL A 106 8.98 -5.33 4.10
N SER A 107 8.57 -4.68 3.02
CA SER A 107 8.23 -5.35 1.76
C SER A 107 8.86 -4.63 0.57
N LYS A 108 9.28 -5.41 -0.43
CA LYS A 108 9.69 -4.87 -1.73
C LYS A 108 8.47 -4.83 -2.65
N VAL A 109 8.26 -3.69 -3.29
CA VAL A 109 7.20 -3.49 -4.28
C VAL A 109 7.84 -3.47 -5.66
N THR A 110 7.43 -4.42 -6.50
CA THR A 110 7.84 -4.54 -7.91
C THR A 110 6.61 -4.50 -8.79
N ALA A 111 6.71 -3.92 -9.98
CA ALA A 111 5.69 -4.11 -11.00
C ALA A 111 5.64 -5.61 -11.35
N SER A 112 4.48 -6.24 -11.15
CA SER A 112 4.20 -7.60 -11.60
C SER A 112 4.02 -7.66 -13.11
#